data_AF-A0A1H9AKE7-F1
#
_entry.id   AF-A0A1H9AKE7-F1
#
_cell.length_a   1.000
_cell.length_b   1.000
_cell.length_c   1.000
_cell.angle_alpha   90.00
_cell.angle_beta   90.00
_cell.angle_gamma   90.00
#
_symmetry.space_group_name_H-M   'P 1'
#
loop_
_entity.id
_entity.type
_entity.pdbx_description
1 polymer ?
#
loop_
_entity_poly.entity_id
_entity_poly.type
_entity_poly.pdbx_seq_one_letter_code
_entity_poly.pdbx_strand_id
1 'polypeptide(L)'
;MKLKYNVEIVELKDIDDKKAFVVKGWIITKEENIKAASKINGIKHVVKLTMSEREDVFETYKNIATDKNCGFEAVIELAPELTFDNLESFILAFGNKEDKVAVLKYNKKDIERVIEVYNEKYMDIYFNISGGFVDANSATVIGWAMDVKRDEPVKINIYDSNRKKIESKVTYVEREDVITSLAKDNKNPLRGFNVIFEYNYKKTYYIVFKSGEARRGARLPLEKYIDNTVNDYKIKIEEAKKNTDYKVSFIKEIKNRVLKMKKGEVAYLESEYADMNRYAVVNRKNTGDKNE
;
A
#
# COMPACT_ATOMS: atom_id res chain seq x y z
N MET A 1 -37.85 -10.90 14.83
CA MET A 1 -37.48 -9.49 15.08
C MET A 1 -37.48 -8.65 13.80
N LYS A 2 -38.15 -7.48 13.72
CA LYS A 2 -38.05 -6.55 12.58
C LYS A 2 -37.46 -5.22 13.03
N LEU A 3 -36.13 -5.21 13.12
CA LEU A 3 -35.32 -4.06 13.50
C LEU A 3 -35.02 -3.23 12.25
N LYS A 4 -35.29 -1.92 12.28
CA LYS A 4 -34.84 -0.99 11.24
C LYS A 4 -33.64 -0.23 11.75
N TYR A 5 -32.65 -0.03 10.90
CA TYR A 5 -31.43 0.65 11.30
C TYR A 5 -30.76 1.29 10.10
N ASN A 6 -29.88 2.23 10.39
CA ASN A 6 -28.86 2.69 9.47
C ASN A 6 -27.57 2.91 10.24
N VAL A 7 -26.46 2.45 9.66
CA VAL A 7 -25.12 2.79 10.16
C VAL A 7 -24.63 3.96 9.30
N GLU A 8 -24.42 5.10 9.93
CA GLU A 8 -24.07 6.35 9.26
C GLU A 8 -22.55 6.54 9.24
N ILE A 9 -21.88 6.20 10.35
CA ILE A 9 -20.45 6.42 10.52
C ILE A 9 -19.81 5.16 11.11
N VAL A 10 -18.68 4.76 10.54
CA VAL A 10 -17.75 3.79 11.13
C VAL A 10 -16.36 4.38 11.04
N GLU A 11 -15.74 4.66 12.17
CA GLU A 11 -14.40 5.25 12.24
C GLU A 11 -13.55 4.58 13.32
N LEU A 12 -12.22 4.69 13.19
CA LEU A 12 -11.28 4.38 14.25
C LEU A 12 -10.89 5.67 14.97
N LYS A 13 -10.68 5.60 16.28
CA LYS A 13 -10.20 6.70 17.11
C LYS A 13 -9.24 6.20 18.18
N ASP A 14 -8.38 7.09 18.67
CA ASP A 14 -7.67 6.91 19.93
C ASP A 14 -8.53 7.48 21.07
N ILE A 15 -8.79 6.66 22.09
CA ILE A 15 -9.56 6.98 23.31
C ILE A 15 -8.74 6.45 24.48
N ASP A 16 -8.26 7.33 25.35
CA ASP A 16 -7.44 6.98 26.53
C ASP A 16 -6.28 6.02 26.19
N ASP A 17 -5.49 6.38 25.17
CA ASP A 17 -4.36 5.61 24.61
C ASP A 17 -4.73 4.24 24.02
N LYS A 18 -6.02 3.94 23.85
CA LYS A 18 -6.50 2.74 23.17
C LYS A 18 -7.18 3.09 21.87
N LYS A 19 -6.99 2.23 20.88
CA LYS A 19 -7.74 2.32 19.64
C LYS A 19 -9.13 1.75 19.82
N ALA A 20 -10.12 2.39 19.23
CA ALA A 20 -11.51 1.94 19.30
C ALA A 20 -12.21 2.13 17.96
N PHE A 21 -13.06 1.16 17.59
CA PHE A 21 -14.10 1.40 16.61
C PHE A 21 -15.19 2.25 17.24
N VAL A 22 -15.55 3.33 16.56
CA VAL A 22 -16.71 4.17 16.89
C VAL A 22 -17.71 4.04 15.75
N VAL A 23 -18.88 3.50 16.07
CA VAL A 23 -19.97 3.28 15.13
C VAL A 23 -21.14 4.15 15.53
N LYS A 24 -21.64 4.98 14.60
CA LYS A 24 -22.80 5.84 14.83
C LYS A 24 -23.89 5.54 13.82
N GLY A 25 -25.12 5.76 14.25
CA GLY A 25 -26.27 5.64 13.37
C GLY A 25 -27.56 5.76 14.16
N TRP A 26 -28.59 5.11 13.64
CA TRP A 26 -29.87 5.01 14.31
C TRP A 26 -30.45 3.61 14.21
N ILE A 27 -31.31 3.28 15.17
CA ILE A 27 -31.95 1.99 15.32
C ILE A 27 -33.36 2.18 15.86
N ILE A 28 -34.32 1.53 15.20
CA ILE A 28 -35.72 1.52 15.59
C ILE A 28 -36.10 0.09 15.92
N THR A 29 -36.55 -0.08 17.16
CA THR A 29 -37.03 -1.33 17.71
C THR A 29 -38.28 -1.06 18.54
N LYS A 30 -39.11 -2.10 18.73
CA LYS A 30 -40.19 -2.08 19.72
C LYS A 30 -39.77 -2.67 21.07
N GLU A 31 -38.55 -3.19 21.15
CA GLU A 31 -38.02 -3.79 22.37
C GLU A 31 -37.46 -2.74 23.30
N GLU A 32 -37.87 -2.80 24.56
CA GLU A 32 -37.25 -2.06 25.64
C GLU A 32 -35.87 -2.67 25.97
N ASN A 33 -34.90 -1.84 26.35
CA ASN A 33 -33.55 -2.26 26.79
C ASN A 33 -32.69 -2.98 25.74
N ILE A 34 -32.63 -2.44 24.53
CA ILE A 34 -31.78 -2.96 23.46
C ILE A 34 -30.31 -3.04 23.90
N LYS A 35 -29.63 -4.16 23.60
CA LYS A 35 -28.21 -4.34 23.89
C LYS A 35 -27.41 -4.46 22.61
N ALA A 36 -26.20 -3.92 22.64
CA ALA A 36 -25.22 -4.13 21.58
C ALA A 36 -24.27 -5.28 21.96
N ALA A 37 -23.83 -6.02 20.95
CA ALA A 37 -22.76 -6.99 21.05
C ALA A 37 -21.84 -6.84 19.84
N SER A 38 -20.54 -6.92 20.07
CA SER A 38 -19.55 -6.86 19.00
C SER A 38 -18.71 -8.13 18.96
N LYS A 39 -18.18 -8.41 17.77
CA LYS A 39 -17.11 -9.39 17.59
C LYS A 39 -16.03 -8.81 16.68
N ILE A 40 -14.78 -8.97 17.07
CA ILE A 40 -13.61 -8.70 16.23
C ILE A 40 -12.86 -10.02 16.09
N ASN A 41 -12.60 -10.44 14.85
CA ASN A 41 -12.00 -11.75 14.55
C ASN A 41 -12.76 -12.93 15.20
N GLY A 42 -14.08 -12.80 15.33
CA GLY A 42 -14.94 -13.79 16.00
C GLY A 42 -14.93 -13.74 17.53
N ILE A 43 -13.99 -13.02 18.16
CA ILE A 43 -13.87 -12.84 19.61
C ILE A 43 -14.81 -11.72 20.05
N LYS A 44 -15.50 -11.89 21.18
CA LYS A 44 -16.45 -10.89 21.70
C LYS A 44 -15.71 -9.71 22.33
N HIS A 45 -16.14 -8.48 22.04
CA HIS A 45 -15.65 -7.27 22.71
C HIS A 45 -16.79 -6.55 23.44
N VAL A 46 -16.42 -5.83 24.50
CA VAL A 46 -17.36 -4.98 25.24
C VAL A 46 -17.78 -3.80 24.34
N VAL A 47 -19.08 -3.49 24.35
CA VAL A 47 -19.61 -2.32 23.65
C VAL A 47 -20.06 -1.31 24.70
N LYS A 48 -19.45 -0.12 24.68
CA LYS A 48 -19.96 1.05 25.39
C LYS A 48 -21.00 1.69 24.46
N LEU A 49 -22.28 1.49 24.77
CA LEU A 49 -23.39 1.98 23.97
C LEU A 49 -24.00 3.21 24.64
N THR A 50 -24.07 4.30 23.89
CA THR A 50 -24.79 5.52 24.27
C THR A 50 -25.94 5.71 23.29
N MET A 51 -27.16 5.80 23.82
CA MET A 51 -28.35 6.15 23.02
C MET A 51 -28.54 7.66 23.04
N SER A 52 -29.09 8.22 21.96
CA SER A 52 -29.40 9.64 21.85
C SER A 52 -30.69 9.90 21.11
N GLU A 53 -31.26 11.09 21.32
CA GLU A 53 -32.46 11.53 20.61
C GLU A 53 -32.14 11.89 19.14
N ARG A 54 -33.02 11.45 18.23
CA ARG A 54 -32.99 11.75 16.78
C ARG A 54 -34.39 12.06 16.30
N GLU A 55 -34.74 13.35 16.35
CA GLU A 55 -36.06 13.83 15.95
C GLU A 55 -36.34 13.63 14.45
N ASP A 56 -35.33 13.82 13.60
CA ASP A 56 -35.40 13.58 12.15
C ASP A 56 -35.79 12.13 11.81
N VAL A 57 -35.18 11.18 12.51
CA VAL A 57 -35.46 9.75 12.35
C VAL A 57 -36.84 9.41 12.91
N PHE A 58 -37.16 9.94 14.10
CA PHE A 58 -38.46 9.73 14.72
C PHE A 58 -39.61 10.21 13.83
N GLU A 59 -39.55 11.44 13.30
CA GLU A 59 -40.60 11.97 12.43
C GLU A 59 -40.78 11.14 11.15
N THR A 60 -39.66 10.69 10.56
CA THR A 60 -39.66 9.82 9.38
C THR A 60 -40.32 8.47 9.64
N TYR A 61 -40.18 7.94 10.86
CA TYR A 61 -40.61 6.60 11.23
C TYR A 61 -41.64 6.57 12.38
N LYS A 62 -42.39 7.66 12.58
CA LYS A 62 -43.31 7.85 13.72
C LYS A 62 -44.34 6.74 13.91
N ASN A 63 -44.70 6.03 12.83
CA ASN A 63 -45.68 4.94 12.86
C ASN A 63 -45.10 3.64 13.47
N ILE A 64 -43.79 3.55 13.63
CA ILE A 64 -43.08 2.36 14.11
C ILE A 64 -42.06 2.64 15.21
N ALA A 65 -41.60 3.89 15.36
CA ALA A 65 -40.70 4.31 16.42
C ALA A 65 -41.45 4.43 17.75
N THR A 66 -40.86 3.89 18.82
CA THR A 66 -41.44 3.93 20.17
C THR A 66 -41.11 5.20 20.92
N ASP A 67 -39.95 5.81 20.64
CA ASP A 67 -39.52 7.08 21.21
C ASP A 67 -38.47 7.77 20.31
N LYS A 68 -38.08 8.99 20.68
CA LYS A 68 -37.05 9.77 19.97
C LYS A 68 -35.63 9.25 20.21
N ASN A 69 -35.39 8.44 21.24
CA ASN A 69 -34.07 7.94 21.67
C ASN A 69 -33.59 6.76 20.80
N CYS A 70 -33.59 6.99 19.48
CA CYS A 70 -33.28 6.00 18.45
C CYS A 70 -31.92 6.20 17.78
N GLY A 71 -31.18 7.26 18.13
CA GLY A 71 -29.78 7.44 17.75
C GLY A 71 -28.86 6.58 18.61
N PHE A 72 -27.73 6.15 18.06
CA PHE A 72 -26.72 5.42 18.85
C PHE A 72 -25.29 5.82 18.50
N GLU A 73 -24.43 5.73 19.51
CA GLU A 73 -22.98 5.65 19.39
C GLU A 73 -22.51 4.40 20.13
N ALA A 74 -21.82 3.51 19.41
CA ALA A 74 -21.22 2.30 19.95
C ALA A 74 -19.70 2.43 19.88
N VAL A 75 -19.04 2.40 21.04
CA VAL A 75 -17.58 2.42 21.18
C VAL A 75 -17.08 1.03 21.57
N ILE A 76 -16.16 0.50 20.77
CA ILE A 76 -15.56 -0.83 20.94
C ILE A 76 -14.05 -0.68 20.95
N GLU A 77 -13.44 -0.75 22.15
CA GLU A 77 -11.99 -0.74 22.32
C GLU A 77 -11.35 -2.01 21.75
N LEU A 78 -10.26 -1.83 20.99
CA LEU A 78 -9.41 -2.93 20.55
C LEU A 78 -8.66 -3.50 21.76
N ALA A 79 -8.59 -4.83 21.81
CA ALA A 79 -7.76 -5.50 22.80
C ALA A 79 -6.26 -5.27 22.47
N PRO A 80 -5.35 -5.27 23.46
CA PRO A 80 -3.94 -4.95 23.25
C PRO A 80 -3.21 -5.82 22.22
N GLU A 81 -3.67 -7.05 22.02
CA GLU A 81 -3.15 -8.01 21.04
C GLU A 81 -3.63 -7.74 19.60
N LEU A 82 -4.67 -6.93 19.42
CA LEU A 82 -5.18 -6.55 18.11
C LEU A 82 -4.40 -5.36 17.58
N THR A 83 -3.98 -5.49 16.32
CA THR A 83 -3.24 -4.47 15.57
C THR A 83 -3.88 -4.32 14.20
N PHE A 84 -3.66 -3.20 13.53
CA PHE A 84 -4.19 -3.00 12.17
C PHE A 84 -3.83 -4.11 11.16
N ASP A 85 -2.71 -4.82 11.35
CA ASP A 85 -2.31 -5.92 10.47
C ASP A 85 -3.14 -7.20 10.67
N ASN A 86 -3.69 -7.42 11.86
CA ASN A 86 -4.37 -8.66 12.24
C ASN A 86 -5.89 -8.54 12.38
N LEU A 87 -6.47 -7.39 12.04
CA LEU A 87 -7.92 -7.19 11.99
C LEU A 87 -8.49 -7.80 10.69
N GLU A 88 -9.23 -8.89 10.81
CA GLU A 88 -9.78 -9.67 9.69
C GLU A 88 -11.30 -9.52 9.54
N SER A 89 -12.01 -9.32 10.66
CA SER A 89 -13.47 -9.12 10.64
C SER A 89 -13.96 -8.31 11.82
N PHE A 90 -15.03 -7.55 11.60
CA PHE A 90 -15.72 -6.79 12.63
C PHE A 90 -17.23 -6.90 12.43
N ILE A 91 -17.94 -7.26 13.49
CA ILE A 91 -19.39 -7.36 13.51
C ILE A 91 -19.92 -6.54 14.68
N LEU A 92 -20.90 -5.68 14.40
CA LEU A 92 -21.76 -5.07 15.42
C LEU A 92 -23.17 -5.61 15.25
N ALA A 93 -23.76 -6.07 16.34
CA ALA A 93 -25.12 -6.58 16.37
C ALA A 93 -25.91 -5.95 17.52
N PHE A 94 -27.20 -5.77 17.30
CA PHE A 94 -28.15 -5.29 18.30
C PHE A 94 -29.23 -6.33 18.54
N GLY A 95 -29.75 -6.35 19.76
CA GLY A 95 -30.89 -7.18 20.14
C GLY A 95 -30.80 -7.63 21.60
N ASN A 96 -31.57 -8.65 21.94
CA ASN A 96 -31.63 -9.22 23.28
C ASN A 96 -30.76 -10.49 23.36
N LYS A 97 -30.94 -11.33 24.39
CA LYS A 97 -30.14 -12.55 24.57
C LYS A 97 -30.47 -13.63 23.52
N GLU A 98 -31.70 -13.64 23.00
CA GLU A 98 -32.27 -14.71 22.18
C GLU A 98 -32.25 -14.32 20.68
N ASP A 99 -32.52 -13.05 20.36
CA ASP A 99 -32.55 -12.51 19.00
C ASP A 99 -31.53 -11.38 18.83
N LYS A 100 -30.53 -11.58 17.96
CA LYS A 100 -29.55 -10.54 17.58
C LYS A 100 -29.50 -10.35 16.07
N VAL A 101 -29.62 -9.09 15.65
CA VAL A 101 -29.49 -8.67 14.26
C VAL A 101 -28.13 -8.01 14.07
N ALA A 102 -27.31 -8.56 13.17
CA ALA A 102 -26.06 -7.93 12.77
C ALA A 102 -26.36 -6.69 11.93
N VAL A 103 -26.08 -5.52 12.48
CA VAL A 103 -26.29 -4.22 11.81
C VAL A 103 -25.07 -3.78 11.01
N LEU A 104 -23.89 -4.32 11.34
CA LEU A 104 -22.64 -4.08 10.63
C LEU A 104 -21.86 -5.39 10.50
N LYS A 105 -21.34 -5.65 9.30
CA LYS A 105 -20.41 -6.76 9.04
C LYS A 105 -19.32 -6.26 8.10
N TYR A 106 -18.14 -6.02 8.64
CA TYR A 106 -16.97 -5.66 7.86
C TYR A 106 -16.04 -6.85 7.77
N ASN A 107 -15.59 -7.12 6.54
CA ASN A 107 -14.47 -8.02 6.28
C ASN A 107 -13.15 -7.20 6.30
N LYS A 108 -12.01 -7.88 6.11
CA LYS A 108 -10.69 -7.27 6.06
C LYS A 108 -10.61 -6.06 5.14
N LYS A 109 -11.18 -6.13 3.93
CA LYS A 109 -11.12 -5.03 2.95
C LYS A 109 -11.90 -3.80 3.42
N ASP A 110 -13.03 -3.99 4.08
CA ASP A 110 -13.82 -2.87 4.64
C ASP A 110 -13.08 -2.23 5.82
N ILE A 111 -12.45 -3.04 6.67
CA ILE A 111 -11.61 -2.57 7.78
C ILE A 111 -10.39 -1.81 7.26
N GLU A 112 -9.71 -2.32 6.23
CA GLU A 112 -8.58 -1.65 5.58
C GLU A 112 -8.95 -0.24 5.11
N ARG A 113 -10.17 -0.02 4.58
CA ARG A 113 -10.64 1.32 4.21
C ARG A 113 -10.83 2.24 5.41
N VAL A 114 -11.37 1.74 6.53
CA VAL A 114 -11.51 2.53 7.76
C VAL A 114 -10.13 2.91 8.31
N ILE A 115 -9.18 1.97 8.29
CA ILE A 115 -7.78 2.21 8.67
C ILE A 115 -7.12 3.22 7.74
N GLU A 116 -7.36 3.14 6.42
CA GLU A 116 -6.87 4.12 5.45
C GLU A 116 -7.36 5.53 5.83
N VAL A 117 -8.67 5.73 6.07
CA VAL A 117 -9.24 7.03 6.49
C VAL A 117 -8.67 7.50 7.83
N TYR A 118 -8.52 6.59 8.81
CA TYR A 118 -7.90 6.92 10.09
C TYR A 118 -6.45 7.38 9.90
N ASN A 119 -5.64 6.63 9.15
CA ASN A 119 -4.26 7.00 8.86
C ASN A 119 -4.16 8.30 8.07
N GLU A 120 -5.12 8.62 7.22
CA GLU A 120 -5.19 9.91 6.52
C GLU A 120 -5.45 11.08 7.48
N LYS A 121 -6.32 10.88 8.47
CA LYS A 121 -6.68 11.91 9.46
C LYS A 121 -5.60 12.12 10.51
N TYR A 122 -4.86 11.08 10.85
CA TYR A 122 -3.78 11.09 11.85
C TYR A 122 -2.40 10.94 11.18
N MET A 123 -2.22 11.48 9.95
CA MET A 123 -0.98 11.38 9.19
C MET A 123 0.20 12.00 9.92
N ASP A 124 1.05 11.15 10.49
CA ASP A 124 2.35 11.57 11.02
C ASP A 124 3.51 11.17 10.09
N ILE A 125 3.26 10.32 9.09
CA ILE A 125 4.29 9.89 8.12
C ILE A 125 4.36 10.85 6.93
N TYR A 126 5.48 11.57 6.83
CA TYR A 126 5.87 12.39 5.69
C TYR A 126 6.94 11.66 4.88
N PHE A 127 6.87 11.75 3.56
CA PHE A 127 7.87 11.13 2.71
C PHE A 127 8.03 11.91 1.40
N ASN A 128 9.19 11.71 0.78
CA ASN A 128 9.45 12.12 -0.59
C ASN A 128 10.20 10.99 -1.30
N ILE A 129 9.74 10.65 -2.50
CA ILE A 129 10.47 9.78 -3.42
C ILE A 129 11.28 10.71 -4.33
N SER A 130 12.54 10.91 -3.99
CA SER A 130 13.41 11.89 -4.64
C SER A 130 13.87 11.43 -6.03
N GLY A 131 13.91 10.12 -6.27
CA GLY A 131 14.28 9.58 -7.55
C GLY A 131 14.38 8.06 -7.55
N GLY A 132 14.89 7.54 -8.66
CA GLY A 132 15.15 6.13 -8.82
C GLY A 132 15.83 5.87 -10.15
N PHE A 133 16.39 4.69 -10.27
CA PHE A 133 16.98 4.18 -11.49
C PHE A 133 16.62 2.70 -11.61
N VAL A 134 16.60 2.22 -12.83
CA VAL A 134 16.36 0.81 -13.11
C VAL A 134 17.55 0.24 -13.86
N ASP A 135 17.76 -1.05 -13.71
CA ASP A 135 18.54 -1.84 -14.64
C ASP A 135 17.64 -2.90 -15.32
N ALA A 136 18.23 -3.91 -15.92
CA ALA A 136 17.50 -4.93 -16.65
C ALA A 136 16.66 -5.88 -15.76
N ASN A 137 16.97 -5.98 -14.46
CA ASN A 137 16.37 -6.91 -13.52
C ASN A 137 15.83 -6.23 -12.25
N SER A 138 16.44 -5.12 -11.83
CA SER A 138 16.19 -4.47 -10.56
C SER A 138 15.82 -3.00 -10.71
N ALA A 139 15.01 -2.52 -9.77
CA ALA A 139 14.72 -1.12 -9.59
C ALA A 139 15.29 -0.65 -8.25
N THR A 140 15.93 0.51 -8.26
CA THR A 140 16.35 1.22 -7.05
C THR A 140 15.53 2.50 -6.90
N VAL A 141 14.90 2.67 -5.75
CA VAL A 141 14.13 3.86 -5.40
C VAL A 141 14.79 4.56 -4.22
N ILE A 142 14.95 5.87 -4.33
CA ILE A 142 15.66 6.72 -3.37
C ILE A 142 14.71 7.78 -2.85
N GLY A 143 14.79 8.06 -1.55
CA GLY A 143 13.99 9.10 -0.95
C GLY A 143 14.26 9.27 0.54
N TRP A 144 13.28 9.87 1.22
CA TRP A 144 13.23 9.95 2.67
C TRP A 144 11.80 9.72 3.15
N ALA A 145 11.66 9.17 4.35
CA ALA A 145 10.40 9.00 5.06
C ALA A 145 10.62 9.18 6.56
N MET A 146 9.71 9.89 7.22
CA MET A 146 9.79 10.21 8.64
C MET A 146 8.40 10.21 9.25
N ASP A 147 8.29 9.68 10.45
CA ASP A 147 7.14 9.87 11.32
C ASP A 147 7.42 11.06 12.24
N VAL A 148 6.66 12.15 12.14
CA VAL A 148 6.95 13.37 12.92
C VAL A 148 6.74 13.19 14.42
N LYS A 149 6.01 12.16 14.86
CA LYS A 149 5.73 11.89 16.28
C LYS A 149 6.59 10.78 16.87
N ARG A 150 7.37 10.05 16.06
CA ARG A 150 8.14 8.89 16.51
C ARG A 150 9.60 8.95 16.06
N ASP A 151 10.48 8.58 16.98
CA ASP A 151 11.93 8.53 16.73
C ASP A 151 12.37 7.22 16.06
N GLU A 152 11.46 6.26 15.80
CA GLU A 152 11.83 5.02 15.11
C GLU A 152 11.97 5.20 13.59
N PRO A 153 12.89 4.46 12.93
CA PRO A 153 12.92 4.35 11.48
C PRO A 153 11.61 3.84 10.89
N VAL A 154 11.10 4.58 9.89
CA VAL A 154 9.91 4.18 9.13
C VAL A 154 10.24 2.90 8.35
N LYS A 155 9.49 1.83 8.62
CA LYS A 155 9.63 0.56 7.90
C LYS A 155 9.13 0.70 6.48
N ILE A 156 9.89 0.19 5.51
CA ILE A 156 9.58 0.30 4.09
C ILE A 156 9.35 -1.07 3.48
N ASN A 157 8.30 -1.22 2.68
CA ASN A 157 7.98 -2.44 1.95
C ASN A 157 7.54 -2.10 0.52
N ILE A 158 7.81 -3.01 -0.42
CA ILE A 158 7.33 -2.94 -1.80
C ILE A 158 6.19 -3.93 -2.01
N TYR A 159 5.17 -3.49 -2.76
CA TYR A 159 4.02 -4.30 -3.14
C TYR A 159 3.80 -4.25 -4.65
N ASP A 160 3.36 -5.35 -5.24
CA ASP A 160 2.91 -5.37 -6.63
C ASP A 160 1.46 -4.90 -6.80
N SER A 161 0.96 -4.92 -8.04
CA SER A 161 -0.41 -4.56 -8.39
C SER A 161 -1.50 -5.38 -7.69
N ASN A 162 -1.16 -6.57 -7.17
CA ASN A 162 -2.08 -7.44 -6.45
C ASN A 162 -1.97 -7.26 -4.93
N ARG A 163 -1.30 -6.19 -4.46
CA ARG A 163 -0.98 -5.97 -3.05
C ARG A 163 -0.18 -7.12 -2.43
N LYS A 164 0.53 -7.90 -3.24
CA LYS A 164 1.47 -8.91 -2.73
C LYS A 164 2.78 -8.24 -2.38
N LYS A 165 3.27 -8.46 -1.16
CA LYS A 165 4.59 -7.99 -0.74
C LYS A 165 5.67 -8.63 -1.61
N ILE A 166 6.58 -7.82 -2.12
CA ILE A 166 7.74 -8.23 -2.91
C ILE A 166 8.98 -8.18 -2.03
N GLU A 167 9.91 -9.10 -2.27
CA GLU A 167 11.20 -9.08 -1.62
C GLU A 167 11.98 -7.82 -2.02
N SER A 168 12.50 -7.10 -1.05
CA SER A 168 13.20 -5.85 -1.25
C SER A 168 14.27 -5.66 -0.20
N LYS A 169 15.44 -5.16 -0.61
CA LYS A 169 16.52 -4.75 0.28
C LYS A 169 16.39 -3.25 0.55
N VAL A 170 16.20 -2.91 1.82
CA VAL A 170 16.13 -1.51 2.28
C VAL A 170 17.45 -1.16 2.96
N THR A 171 18.06 -0.06 2.54
CA THR A 171 19.21 0.55 3.22
C THR A 171 18.80 1.93 3.69
N TYR A 172 18.86 2.15 5.00
CA TYR A 172 18.58 3.46 5.59
C TYR A 172 19.83 4.34 5.54
N VAL A 173 19.63 5.63 5.33
CA VAL A 173 20.69 6.62 5.16
C VAL A 173 20.38 7.82 6.04
N GLU A 174 21.41 8.42 6.64
CA GLU A 174 21.27 9.65 7.40
C GLU A 174 20.94 10.83 6.48
N ARG A 175 19.99 11.67 6.88
CA ARG A 175 19.55 12.85 6.13
C ARG A 175 19.27 14.00 7.09
N GLU A 176 20.31 14.75 7.42
CA GLU A 176 20.23 15.91 8.34
C GLU A 176 19.41 17.06 7.73
N ASP A 177 19.44 17.23 6.41
CA ASP A 177 18.73 18.27 5.68
C ASP A 177 17.19 18.17 5.79
N VAL A 178 16.67 17.00 6.16
CA VAL A 178 15.23 16.76 6.32
C VAL A 178 14.72 17.22 7.71
N ILE A 179 15.60 17.38 8.71
CA ILE A 179 15.26 17.73 10.10
C ILE A 179 14.74 19.16 10.22
N THR A 180 15.40 20.08 9.51
CA THR A 180 15.32 21.52 9.80
C THR A 180 13.97 22.15 9.45
N SER A 181 13.10 21.45 8.71
CA SER A 181 11.82 21.99 8.22
C SER A 181 10.56 21.26 8.71
N LEU A 182 10.64 20.00 9.16
CA LEU A 182 9.43 19.16 9.35
C LEU A 182 9.20 18.66 10.79
N ALA A 183 10.24 18.37 11.57
CA ALA A 183 10.10 17.91 12.95
C ALA A 183 11.38 18.14 13.76
N LYS A 184 11.49 19.32 14.38
CA LYS A 184 12.70 19.75 15.13
C LYS A 184 13.04 18.85 16.32
N ASP A 185 12.04 18.22 16.92
CA ASP A 185 12.19 17.37 18.10
C ASP A 185 12.40 15.89 17.76
N ASN A 186 12.32 15.52 16.48
CA ASN A 186 12.48 14.14 16.02
C ASN A 186 13.96 13.74 15.94
N LYS A 187 14.34 12.73 16.72
CA LYS A 187 15.73 12.30 16.91
C LYS A 187 16.20 11.25 15.93
N ASN A 188 15.38 10.78 14.98
CA ASN A 188 15.74 9.67 14.10
C ASN A 188 16.70 10.07 12.96
N PRO A 189 18.02 9.86 13.01
CA PRO A 189 18.89 10.29 11.92
C PRO A 189 18.65 9.51 10.62
N LEU A 190 18.21 8.25 10.71
CA LEU A 190 18.05 7.28 9.63
C LEU A 190 16.70 7.41 8.89
N ARG A 191 16.45 8.61 8.34
CA ARG A 191 15.20 8.95 7.63
C ARG A 191 15.30 8.92 6.11
N GLY A 192 16.51 8.83 5.56
CA GLY A 192 16.74 8.54 4.14
C GLY A 192 16.63 7.05 3.85
N PHE A 193 16.31 6.69 2.60
CA PHE A 193 16.26 5.30 2.18
C PHE A 193 16.75 5.10 0.74
N ASN A 194 17.32 3.91 0.52
CA ASN A 194 17.49 3.27 -0.78
C ASN A 194 16.79 1.91 -0.73
N VAL A 195 15.84 1.67 -1.63
CA VAL A 195 15.10 0.39 -1.73
C VAL A 195 15.40 -0.25 -3.06
N ILE A 196 15.97 -1.46 -3.03
CA ILE A 196 16.29 -2.26 -4.20
C ILE A 196 15.35 -3.46 -4.24
N PHE A 197 14.74 -3.73 -5.39
CA PHE A 197 13.86 -4.88 -5.59
C PHE A 197 13.87 -5.33 -7.04
N GLU A 198 13.60 -6.61 -7.27
CA GLU A 198 13.39 -7.12 -8.63
C GLU A 198 12.03 -6.64 -9.18
N TYR A 199 12.03 -6.19 -10.43
CA TYR A 199 10.81 -5.67 -11.06
C TYR A 199 10.52 -6.36 -12.39
N ASN A 200 9.25 -6.35 -12.76
CA ASN A 200 8.77 -6.71 -14.07
C ASN A 200 8.15 -5.46 -14.70
N TYR A 201 8.68 -5.03 -15.84
CA TYR A 201 8.26 -3.81 -16.54
C TYR A 201 6.76 -3.77 -16.92
N LYS A 202 6.05 -4.91 -16.94
CA LYS A 202 4.61 -4.98 -17.20
C LYS A 202 3.75 -4.76 -15.94
N LYS A 203 4.35 -4.76 -14.75
CA LYS A 203 3.64 -4.66 -13.48
C LYS A 203 3.76 -3.24 -12.90
N THR A 204 2.73 -2.85 -12.16
CA THR A 204 2.75 -1.65 -11.32
C THR A 204 3.22 -2.02 -9.91
N TYR A 205 3.98 -1.12 -9.30
CA TYR A 205 4.52 -1.31 -7.96
C TYR A 205 4.18 -0.13 -7.05
N TYR A 206 4.08 -0.42 -5.76
CA TYR A 206 3.78 0.54 -4.71
C TYR A 206 4.85 0.43 -3.62
N ILE A 207 5.33 1.58 -3.16
CA ILE A 207 6.13 1.68 -1.95
C ILE A 207 5.20 2.01 -0.78
N VAL A 208 5.43 1.35 0.34
CA VAL A 208 4.63 1.50 1.56
C VAL A 208 5.55 1.75 2.73
N PHE A 209 5.26 2.85 3.41
CA PHE A 209 5.88 3.33 4.63
C PHE A 209 5.01 2.95 5.83
N LYS A 210 5.62 2.41 6.88
CA LYS A 210 4.94 2.00 8.11
C LYS A 210 5.70 2.48 9.34
N SER A 211 5.00 3.14 10.25
CA SER A 211 5.53 3.57 11.54
C SER A 211 4.48 3.31 12.61
N GLY A 212 4.79 2.46 13.60
CA GLY A 212 3.78 1.89 14.48
C GLY A 212 2.66 1.21 13.68
N GLU A 213 1.44 1.72 13.87
CA GLU A 213 0.25 1.28 13.13
C GLU A 213 -0.07 2.15 11.91
N ALA A 214 0.53 3.34 11.81
CA ALA A 214 0.33 4.22 10.67
C ALA A 214 0.98 3.62 9.41
N ARG A 215 0.26 3.70 8.29
CA ARG A 215 0.72 3.23 6.99
C ARG A 215 0.43 4.26 5.92
N ARG A 216 1.40 4.54 5.06
CA ARG A 216 1.25 5.41 3.89
C ARG A 216 1.86 4.76 2.66
N GLY A 217 1.22 4.89 1.51
CA GLY A 217 1.70 4.28 0.27
C GLY A 217 1.71 5.25 -0.90
N ALA A 218 2.58 4.98 -1.88
CA ALA A 218 2.63 5.70 -3.13
C ALA A 218 2.87 4.73 -4.30
N ARG A 219 2.28 5.03 -5.46
CA ARG A 219 2.64 4.36 -6.71
C ARG A 219 4.06 4.76 -7.11
N LEU A 220 4.88 3.78 -7.48
CA LEU A 220 6.22 4.02 -8.00
C LEU A 220 6.15 4.39 -9.49
N PRO A 221 6.80 5.49 -9.93
CA PRO A 221 6.81 5.92 -11.33
C PRO A 221 7.90 5.19 -12.12
N LEU A 222 7.90 3.85 -12.09
CA LEU A 222 8.96 3.05 -12.73
C LEU A 222 9.04 3.27 -14.24
N GLU A 223 7.92 3.58 -14.88
CA GLU A 223 7.86 3.87 -16.32
C GLU A 223 8.77 5.06 -16.67
N LYS A 224 8.75 6.12 -15.83
CA LYS A 224 9.63 7.28 -15.96
C LYS A 224 11.11 6.90 -15.78
N TYR A 225 11.42 6.04 -14.81
CA TYR A 225 12.80 5.61 -14.58
C TYR A 225 13.33 4.76 -15.74
N ILE A 226 12.51 3.85 -16.28
CA ILE A 226 12.84 3.05 -17.47
C ILE A 226 13.14 3.96 -18.67
N ASP A 227 12.29 4.96 -18.94
CA ASP A 227 12.50 5.84 -20.08
C ASP A 227 13.76 6.71 -19.92
N ASN A 228 14.03 7.23 -18.73
CA ASN A 228 15.26 7.95 -18.43
C ASN A 228 16.49 7.07 -18.67
N THR A 229 16.54 5.87 -18.08
CA THR A 229 17.66 4.94 -18.25
C THR A 229 17.86 4.54 -19.72
N VAL A 230 16.78 4.33 -20.47
CA VAL A 230 16.86 4.00 -21.90
C VAL A 230 17.40 5.18 -22.71
N ASN A 231 17.04 6.42 -22.37
CA ASN A 231 17.57 7.60 -23.03
C ASN A 231 19.08 7.77 -22.76
N ASP A 232 19.53 7.57 -21.51
CA ASP A 232 20.95 7.59 -21.17
C ASP A 232 21.73 6.54 -21.96
N TYR A 233 21.17 5.34 -22.12
CA TYR A 233 21.79 4.29 -22.93
C TYR A 233 21.86 4.63 -24.41
N LYS A 234 20.85 5.31 -24.97
CA LYS A 234 20.91 5.79 -26.36
C LYS A 234 22.03 6.81 -26.55
N ILE A 235 22.17 7.77 -25.64
CA ILE A 235 23.23 8.77 -25.68
C ILE A 235 24.60 8.08 -25.67
N LYS A 236 24.82 7.14 -24.75
CA LYS A 236 26.06 6.35 -24.65
C LYS A 236 26.35 5.55 -25.93
N ILE A 237 25.33 5.01 -26.60
CA ILE A 237 25.51 4.32 -27.88
C ILE A 237 25.97 5.30 -28.97
N GLU A 238 25.36 6.49 -29.05
CA GLU A 238 25.74 7.49 -30.06
C GLU A 238 27.15 8.06 -29.82
N GLU A 239 27.56 8.22 -28.56
CA GLU A 239 28.93 8.57 -28.19
C GLU A 239 29.92 7.46 -28.57
N ALA A 240 29.59 6.20 -28.25
CA ALA A 240 30.43 5.05 -28.58
C ALA A 240 30.61 4.89 -30.10
N LYS A 241 29.59 5.15 -30.91
CA LYS A 241 29.70 5.10 -32.39
C LYS A 241 30.69 6.13 -32.96
N LYS A 242 30.87 7.27 -32.30
CA LYS A 242 31.77 8.34 -32.75
C LYS A 242 33.24 8.04 -32.44
N ASN A 243 33.50 7.04 -31.59
CA ASN A 243 34.83 6.72 -31.11
C ASN A 243 35.24 5.34 -31.66
N THR A 244 36.21 5.33 -32.57
CA THR A 244 36.65 4.13 -33.33
C THR A 244 37.20 3.00 -32.46
N ASP A 245 37.53 3.29 -31.20
CA ASP A 245 38.05 2.33 -30.23
C ASP A 245 36.97 1.57 -29.42
N TYR A 246 35.68 1.95 -29.56
CA TYR A 246 34.59 1.27 -28.85
C TYR A 246 34.22 -0.07 -29.51
N LYS A 247 34.40 -1.16 -28.75
CA LYS A 247 34.10 -2.52 -29.21
C LYS A 247 32.61 -2.70 -29.50
N VAL A 248 32.28 -3.26 -30.66
CA VAL A 248 30.92 -3.68 -31.08
C VAL A 248 30.18 -4.46 -29.97
N SER A 249 30.91 -5.21 -29.15
CA SER A 249 30.39 -5.94 -27.99
C SER A 249 29.71 -5.04 -26.96
N PHE A 250 30.21 -3.82 -26.72
CA PHE A 250 29.63 -2.86 -25.77
C PHE A 250 28.29 -2.31 -26.26
N ILE A 251 28.20 -1.92 -27.54
CA ILE A 251 26.95 -1.45 -28.15
C ILE A 251 25.91 -2.58 -28.14
N LYS A 252 26.33 -3.82 -28.43
CA LYS A 252 25.45 -5.00 -28.35
C LYS A 252 24.92 -5.20 -26.93
N GLU A 253 25.80 -5.14 -25.93
CA GLU A 253 25.41 -5.29 -24.52
C GLU A 253 24.37 -4.23 -24.09
N ILE A 254 24.57 -2.96 -24.44
CA ILE A 254 23.62 -1.90 -24.11
C ILE A 254 22.26 -2.13 -24.79
N LYS A 255 22.24 -2.49 -26.09
CA LYS A 255 20.99 -2.79 -26.80
C LYS A 255 20.21 -3.92 -26.15
N ASN A 256 20.92 -4.95 -25.70
CA ASN A 256 20.35 -6.10 -25.01
C ASN A 256 19.71 -5.69 -23.66
N ARG A 257 20.40 -4.85 -22.88
CA ARG A 257 19.83 -4.29 -21.63
C ARG A 257 18.56 -3.47 -21.89
N VAL A 258 18.57 -2.60 -22.91
CA VAL A 258 17.40 -1.82 -23.31
C VAL A 258 16.23 -2.72 -23.73
N LEU A 259 16.53 -3.78 -24.49
CA LEU A 259 15.52 -4.72 -24.95
C LEU A 259 14.87 -5.46 -23.77
N LYS A 260 15.68 -5.93 -22.81
CA LYS A 260 15.20 -6.60 -21.60
C LYS A 260 14.31 -5.68 -20.75
N MET A 261 14.70 -4.40 -20.58
CA MET A 261 13.88 -3.43 -19.82
C MET A 261 12.53 -3.10 -20.48
N LYS A 262 12.48 -3.02 -21.82
CA LYS A 262 11.25 -2.61 -22.55
C LYS A 262 10.36 -3.77 -22.97
N LYS A 263 10.94 -4.95 -23.20
CA LYS A 263 10.24 -6.11 -23.78
C LYS A 263 10.38 -7.38 -22.95
N GLY A 264 11.11 -7.33 -21.85
CA GLY A 264 11.30 -8.46 -20.96
C GLY A 264 12.32 -9.47 -21.46
N GLU A 265 12.51 -10.50 -20.65
CA GLU A 265 13.53 -11.52 -20.84
C GLU A 265 13.33 -12.39 -22.09
N VAL A 266 12.09 -12.70 -22.45
CA VAL A 266 11.78 -13.51 -23.65
C VAL A 266 12.26 -12.83 -24.92
N ALA A 267 11.93 -11.54 -25.10
CA ALA A 267 12.37 -10.79 -26.26
C ALA A 267 13.90 -10.63 -26.32
N TYR A 268 14.56 -10.55 -25.15
CA TYR A 268 16.02 -10.57 -25.06
C TYR A 268 16.59 -11.91 -25.56
N LEU A 269 16.08 -13.04 -25.06
CA LEU A 269 16.53 -14.37 -25.48
C LEU A 269 16.30 -14.64 -26.97
N GLU A 270 15.17 -14.17 -27.51
CA GLU A 270 14.89 -14.24 -28.96
C GLU A 270 15.91 -13.45 -29.78
N SER A 271 16.33 -12.27 -29.31
CA SER A 271 17.35 -11.47 -29.99
C SER A 271 18.73 -12.12 -29.97
N GLU A 272 19.12 -12.72 -28.85
CA GLU A 272 20.37 -13.49 -28.73
C GLU A 272 20.34 -14.72 -29.66
N TYR A 273 19.22 -15.45 -29.69
CA TYR A 273 19.04 -16.59 -30.58
C TYR A 273 19.12 -16.21 -32.07
N ALA A 274 18.49 -15.09 -32.46
CA ALA A 274 18.57 -14.57 -33.83
C ALA A 274 20.01 -14.20 -34.22
N ASP A 275 20.78 -13.60 -33.30
CA ASP A 275 22.17 -13.26 -33.52
C ASP A 275 23.07 -14.50 -33.64
N MET A 276 22.88 -15.52 -32.80
CA MET A 276 23.60 -16.80 -32.91
C MET A 276 23.33 -17.46 -34.27
N ASN A 277 22.09 -17.45 -34.73
CA ASN A 277 21.72 -18.01 -36.05
C ASN A 277 22.36 -17.24 -37.20
N ARG A 278 22.41 -15.90 -37.14
CA ARG A 278 23.13 -15.09 -38.14
C ARG A 278 24.62 -15.43 -38.17
N TYR A 279 25.25 -15.56 -36.99
CA TYR A 279 26.67 -15.91 -36.91
C TYR A 279 26.97 -17.30 -37.47
N ALA A 280 26.10 -18.28 -37.18
CA ALA A 280 26.19 -19.63 -37.75
C ALA A 280 26.03 -19.64 -39.28
N VAL A 281 25.15 -18.80 -39.84
CA VAL A 281 24.97 -18.67 -41.29
C VAL A 281 26.18 -18.02 -41.97
N VAL A 282 26.77 -16.97 -41.36
CA VAL A 282 27.97 -16.30 -41.90
C VAL A 282 29.18 -17.25 -41.87
N ASN A 283 29.38 -18.00 -40.80
CA ASN A 283 30.49 -18.95 -40.72
C ASN A 283 30.32 -20.13 -41.70
N ARG A 284 29.10 -20.63 -41.92
CA ARG A 284 28.85 -21.66 -42.95
C ARG A 284 29.17 -21.17 -44.37
N LYS A 285 28.89 -19.89 -44.68
CA LYS A 285 29.26 -19.30 -45.97
C LYS A 285 30.78 -19.15 -46.12
N ASN A 286 31.48 -18.74 -45.06
CA ASN A 286 32.94 -18.55 -45.10
C ASN A 286 33.75 -19.85 -45.12
N THR A 287 33.18 -20.99 -44.67
CA THR A 287 33.82 -22.31 -44.77
C THR A 287 33.42 -23.10 -46.02
N GLY A 288 32.46 -22.60 -46.81
CA GLY A 288 31.98 -23.25 -48.03
C GLY A 288 32.85 -23.02 -49.27
N ASP A 289 33.68 -21.98 -49.28
CA ASP A 289 34.50 -21.58 -50.44
C ASP A 289 35.94 -22.16 -50.42
N LYS A 290 36.20 -23.24 -49.67
CA LYS A 290 37.55 -23.85 -49.60
C LYS A 290 37.68 -25.29 -50.10
N ASN A 291 36.62 -25.85 -50.69
CA ASN A 291 36.70 -27.15 -51.35
C ASN A 291 36.00 -27.09 -52.72
N GLU A 292 36.69 -26.51 -53.71
CA GLU A 292 36.59 -26.89 -55.12
C GLU A 292 38.01 -27.00 -55.70
#